data_AF-A0A2E0ACN6-F1
#
_entry.id   AF-A0A2E0ACN6-F1
#
_cell.length_a   1.000
_cell.length_b   1.000
_cell.length_c   1.000
_cell.angle_alpha   90.00
_cell.angle_beta   90.00
_cell.angle_gamma   90.00
#
_symmetry.space_group_name_H-M   'P 1'
#
loop_
_entity.id
_entity.type
_entity.pdbx_description
1 polymer ?
#
loop_
_entity_poly.entity_id
_entity_poly.type
_entity_poly.pdbx_seq_one_letter_code
_entity_poly.pdbx_strand_id
1 'polypeptide(L)'
;MIRFSMRCKNNHNFDSWFQSSEAYEKLASSGMLSCVHCGNNEISKCLMTPKISTKKEKKKKLLTTSKSDIEKALAKLRSEVEKNSDYVGMNFATEARAMHDGEQPSRSIYGEAKPEEAKALIEDGVPVTPLPFLPKRQTN
;
A
#
# COMPACT_ATOMS: atom_id res chain seq x y z
N MET A 1 20.26 -11.04 21.90
CA MET A 1 19.06 -10.40 21.33
C MET A 1 17.82 -11.10 21.86
N ILE A 2 16.88 -10.36 22.43
CA ILE A 2 15.65 -10.84 23.06
C ILE A 2 14.46 -10.25 22.29
N ARG A 3 13.44 -11.07 22.00
CA ARG A 3 12.19 -10.62 21.39
C ARG A 3 11.21 -10.21 22.48
N PHE A 4 10.79 -8.94 22.48
CA PHE A 4 9.72 -8.45 23.34
C PHE A 4 8.45 -8.20 22.52
N SER A 5 7.31 -8.65 23.05
CA SER A 5 5.98 -8.29 22.55
C SER A 5 5.50 -7.01 23.23
N MET A 6 5.08 -6.06 22.41
CA MET A 6 4.84 -4.67 22.77
C MET A 6 3.42 -4.27 22.39
N ARG A 7 2.81 -3.37 23.16
CA ARG A 7 1.47 -2.82 22.89
C ARG A 7 1.46 -1.31 23.05
N CYS A 8 0.92 -0.62 22.06
CA CYS A 8 0.69 0.82 22.09
C CYS A 8 -0.64 1.16 22.78
N LYS A 9 -0.82 2.41 23.25
CA LYS A 9 -2.12 2.96 23.72
C LYS A 9 -3.33 2.61 22.85
N ASN A 10 -3.16 2.63 21.52
CA ASN A 10 -4.21 2.28 20.55
C ASN A 10 -4.43 0.75 20.39
N ASN A 11 -3.95 -0.05 21.34
CA ASN A 11 -4.06 -1.51 21.40
C ASN A 11 -3.43 -2.26 20.20
N HIS A 12 -2.55 -1.60 19.45
CA HIS A 12 -1.73 -2.25 18.43
C HIS A 12 -0.65 -3.11 19.08
N ASN A 13 -0.63 -4.41 18.76
CA ASN A 13 0.38 -5.34 19.24
C ASN A 13 1.43 -5.57 18.15
N PHE A 14 2.71 -5.47 18.51
CA PHE A 14 3.83 -5.72 17.60
C PHE A 14 5.01 -6.30 18.37
N ASP A 15 5.97 -6.90 17.65
CA ASP A 15 7.17 -7.49 18.23
C ASP A 15 8.40 -6.68 17.84
N SER A 16 9.35 -6.52 18.77
CA SER A 16 10.64 -5.89 18.50
C SER A 16 11.79 -6.65 19.17
N TRP A 17 12.98 -6.54 18.59
CA TRP A 17 14.20 -7.20 19.04
C TRP A 17 15.11 -6.20 19.74
N PHE A 18 15.54 -6.55 20.96
CA PHE A 18 16.43 -5.72 21.77
C PHE A 18 17.68 -6.49 22.14
N GLN A 19 18.79 -5.79 22.39
CA GLN A 19 20.03 -6.42 22.79
C GLN A 19 19.91 -7.11 24.16
N SER A 20 19.28 -6.45 25.13
CA SER A 20 19.02 -6.89 26.51
C SER A 20 17.73 -6.27 27.07
N SER A 21 17.30 -6.67 28.28
CA SER A 21 16.16 -6.02 28.97
C SER A 21 16.48 -4.57 29.35
N GLU A 22 17.71 -4.30 29.78
CA GLU A 22 18.18 -2.95 30.13
C GLU A 22 18.17 -2.02 28.91
N ALA A 23 18.52 -2.52 27.72
CA ALA A 23 18.46 -1.75 26.49
C ALA A 23 17.03 -1.32 26.16
N TYR A 24 16.04 -2.19 26.42
CA TYR A 24 14.63 -1.84 26.29
C TYR A 24 14.22 -0.75 27.30
N GLU A 25 14.58 -0.91 28.57
CA GLU A 25 14.23 0.07 29.62
C GLU A 25 14.83 1.44 29.35
N LYS A 26 16.07 1.51 28.87
CA LYS A 26 16.71 2.77 28.43
C LYS A 26 15.97 3.44 27.27
N LEU A 27 15.50 2.67 26.29
CA LEU A 27 14.74 3.20 25.16
C LEU A 27 13.32 3.62 25.57
N ALA A 28 12.70 2.91 26.52
CA ALA A 28 11.39 3.24 27.06
C ALA A 28 11.44 4.51 27.92
N SER A 29 12.44 4.65 28.79
CA SER A 29 12.59 5.83 29.65
C SER A 29 12.98 7.09 28.88
N SER A 30 13.73 6.93 27.77
CA SER A 30 14.04 8.02 26.85
C SER A 30 12.93 8.33 25.85
N GLY A 31 11.81 7.59 25.87
CA GLY A 31 10.67 7.82 24.97
C GLY A 31 10.98 7.59 23.48
N MET A 32 12.06 6.87 23.17
CA MET A 32 12.50 6.61 21.79
C MET A 32 11.82 5.40 21.12
N LEU A 33 10.84 4.80 21.80
CA LEU A 33 10.05 3.71 21.24
C LEU A 33 8.84 4.30 20.52
N SER A 34 8.60 3.90 19.27
CA SER A 34 7.46 4.33 18.47
C SER A 34 6.66 3.15 17.92
N CYS A 35 5.34 3.31 17.86
CA CYS A 35 4.47 2.28 17.30
C CYS A 35 4.54 2.27 15.78
N VAL A 36 4.79 1.10 15.18
CA VAL A 36 4.87 0.93 13.71
C VAL A 36 3.55 1.21 12.99
N HIS A 37 2.42 1.19 13.71
CA HIS A 37 1.09 1.38 13.13
C HIS A 37 0.54 2.80 13.25
N CYS A 38 0.89 3.53 14.31
CA CYS A 38 0.32 4.85 14.58
C CYS A 38 1.34 5.91 15.03
N GLY A 39 2.61 5.55 15.19
CA GLY A 39 3.68 6.49 15.56
C GLY A 39 3.65 6.98 17.01
N ASN A 40 2.72 6.50 17.84
CA ASN A 40 2.64 6.93 19.24
C ASN A 40 3.77 6.31 20.08
N ASN A 41 4.27 7.09 21.05
CA ASN A 41 5.45 6.72 21.84
C ASN A 41 5.10 6.07 23.19
N GLU A 42 3.83 6.05 23.58
CA GLU A 42 3.38 5.33 24.78
C GLU A 42 3.23 3.83 24.44
N ILE A 43 4.27 3.05 24.77
CA ILE A 43 4.32 1.60 24.53
C ILE A 43 4.60 0.85 25.83
N SER A 44 3.75 -0.12 26.14
CA SER A 44 3.89 -1.03 27.27
C SER A 44 4.34 -2.42 26.83
N LYS A 45 5.19 -3.06 27.63
CA LYS A 45 5.56 -4.48 27.47
C LYS A 45 4.37 -5.39 27.80
N CYS A 46 4.02 -6.30 26.90
CA CYS A 46 2.97 -7.28 27.13
C CYS A 46 3.48 -8.52 27.88
N LEU A 47 2.56 -9.21 28.56
CA LEU A 47 2.80 -10.56 29.09
C LEU A 47 3.18 -11.50 27.94
N MET A 48 4.28 -12.22 28.10
CA MET A 48 4.73 -13.20 27.11
C MET A 48 3.78 -14.39 27.09
N THR A 49 3.12 -14.60 25.96
CA THR A 49 2.27 -15.78 25.79
C THR A 49 3.15 -16.96 25.34
N PRO A 50 3.25 -18.06 26.11
CA PRO A 50 3.95 -19.25 25.66
C PRO A 50 3.30 -19.78 24.37
N LYS A 51 4.14 -20.23 23.44
CA LYS A 51 3.68 -20.67 22.11
C LYS A 51 3.07 -22.07 22.24
N ILE A 52 1.83 -22.15 22.71
CA ILE A 52 1.09 -23.42 22.79
C ILE A 52 0.79 -23.87 21.36
N SER A 53 1.32 -25.03 20.98
CA SER A 53 1.04 -25.65 19.68
C SER A 53 -0.35 -26.28 19.72
N THR A 54 -1.39 -25.48 19.53
CA THR A 54 -2.71 -26.03 19.23
C THR A 54 -2.72 -26.51 17.78
N LYS A 55 -3.21 -27.72 17.52
CA LYS A 55 -3.38 -28.37 16.20
C LYS A 55 -4.45 -27.66 15.34
N LYS A 56 -4.34 -26.34 15.22
CA LYS A 56 -5.18 -25.47 14.41
C LYS A 56 -4.28 -24.97 13.30
N GLU A 57 -4.57 -25.34 12.07
CA GLU A 57 -3.87 -24.84 10.89
C GLU A 57 -3.89 -23.31 10.92
N LYS A 58 -2.73 -22.73 11.26
CA LYS A 58 -2.51 -21.31 11.07
C LYS A 58 -2.43 -21.13 9.56
N LYS A 59 -3.56 -20.81 8.92
CA LYS A 59 -3.54 -20.09 7.65
C LYS A 59 -2.55 -18.94 7.88
N LYS A 60 -1.40 -18.98 7.18
CA LYS A 60 -0.42 -17.89 7.22
C LYS A 60 -1.22 -16.62 6.95
N LYS A 61 -1.52 -15.83 8.00
CA LYS A 61 -1.98 -14.46 7.80
C LYS A 61 -0.76 -13.79 7.22
N LEU A 62 -0.73 -13.65 5.89
CA LEU A 62 0.22 -12.76 5.26
C LEU A 62 0.08 -11.41 5.97
N LEU A 63 1.21 -10.74 6.20
CA LEU A 63 1.28 -9.39 6.78
C LEU A 63 0.48 -8.36 5.95
N THR A 64 -0.02 -8.76 4.78
CA THR A 64 -0.89 -8.02 3.87
C THR A 64 -2.37 -8.01 4.25
N THR A 65 -2.76 -8.58 5.41
CA THR A 65 -4.18 -8.76 5.76
C THR A 65 -4.81 -7.59 6.53
N SER A 66 -4.04 -6.64 7.05
CA SER A 66 -4.60 -5.37 7.50
C SER A 66 -4.76 -4.46 6.29
N LYS A 67 -5.83 -4.65 5.52
CA LYS A 67 -6.21 -3.68 4.49
C LYS A 67 -6.50 -2.36 5.19
N SER A 68 -5.51 -1.47 5.17
CA SER A 68 -5.69 -0.09 5.63
C SER A 68 -6.89 0.51 4.90
N ASP A 69 -7.59 1.46 5.50
CA ASP A 69 -8.74 2.07 4.81
C ASP A 69 -8.32 2.74 3.49
N ILE A 70 -7.05 3.14 3.38
CA ILE A 70 -6.39 3.59 2.16
C ILE A 70 -6.39 2.50 1.08
N GLU A 71 -6.03 1.25 1.40
CA GLU A 71 -6.05 0.15 0.43
C GLU A 71 -7.45 -0.17 -0.07
N LYS A 72 -8.47 -0.08 0.81
CA LYS A 72 -9.87 -0.27 0.41
C LYS A 72 -10.34 0.85 -0.50
N ALA A 73 -10.00 2.09 -0.19
CA ALA A 73 -10.32 3.24 -1.03
C ALA A 73 -9.67 3.11 -2.42
N LEU A 74 -8.38 2.74 -2.46
CA LEU A 74 -7.64 2.54 -3.70
C LEU A 74 -8.21 1.38 -4.53
N ALA A 75 -8.68 0.31 -3.88
CA ALA A 75 -9.35 -0.80 -4.56
C ALA A 75 -10.69 -0.39 -5.17
N LYS A 76 -11.49 0.43 -4.48
CA LYS A 76 -12.74 0.97 -5.01
C LYS A 76 -12.50 1.87 -6.22
N LEU A 77 -11.55 2.79 -6.12
CA LEU A 77 -11.17 3.69 -7.20
C LEU A 77 -10.76 2.91 -8.45
N ARG A 78 -9.93 1.87 -8.29
CA ARG A 78 -9.58 0.96 -9.41
C ARG A 78 -10.82 0.37 -10.07
N SER A 79 -11.73 -0.20 -9.28
CA SER A 79 -12.94 -0.83 -9.80
C SER A 79 -13.88 0.17 -10.50
N GLU A 80 -13.91 1.42 -10.08
CA GLU A 80 -14.68 2.47 -10.75
C GLU A 80 -14.06 2.86 -12.09
N VAL A 81 -12.73 3.01 -12.15
CA VAL A 81 -12.01 3.27 -13.41
C VAL A 81 -12.23 2.14 -14.41
N GLU A 82 -12.04 0.89 -13.99
CA GLU A 82 -12.19 -0.30 -14.84
C GLU A 82 -13.63 -0.49 -15.36
N LYS A 83 -14.65 -0.05 -14.61
CA LYS A 83 -16.07 -0.18 -15.00
C LYS A 83 -16.54 0.93 -15.93
N ASN A 84 -16.02 2.14 -15.76
CA ASN A 84 -16.48 3.32 -16.47
C ASN A 84 -15.61 3.68 -17.68
N SER A 85 -14.51 2.95 -17.90
CA SER A 85 -13.52 3.28 -18.92
C SER A 85 -13.13 2.05 -19.74
N ASP A 86 -12.76 2.28 -21.00
CA ASP A 86 -12.30 1.24 -21.92
C ASP A 86 -10.79 1.02 -21.78
N TYR A 87 -10.36 -0.25 -21.74
CA TYR A 87 -8.95 -0.60 -21.65
C TYR A 87 -8.28 -0.61 -23.02
N VAL A 88 -7.34 0.29 -23.25
CA VAL A 88 -6.63 0.45 -24.54
C VAL A 88 -5.19 -0.07 -24.54
N GLY A 89 -4.73 -0.60 -23.41
CA GLY A 89 -3.38 -1.17 -23.28
C GLY A 89 -2.28 -0.18 -23.68
N MET A 90 -1.29 -0.65 -24.45
CA MET A 90 -0.13 0.16 -24.89
C MET A 90 -0.47 1.26 -25.91
N ASN A 91 -1.69 1.27 -26.47
CA ASN A 91 -2.09 2.27 -27.46
C ASN A 91 -2.60 3.56 -26.80
N PHE A 92 -2.54 3.66 -25.46
CA PHE A 92 -3.06 4.80 -24.71
C PHE A 92 -2.50 6.14 -25.18
N ALA A 93 -1.19 6.24 -25.40
CA ALA A 93 -0.58 7.50 -25.82
C ALA A 93 -1.08 7.97 -27.20
N THR A 94 -1.31 7.04 -28.13
CA THR A 94 -1.80 7.36 -29.47
C THR A 94 -3.27 7.75 -29.44
N GLU A 95 -4.12 6.96 -28.75
CA GLU A 95 -5.55 7.27 -28.64
C GLU A 95 -5.79 8.58 -27.86
N ALA A 96 -5.03 8.84 -26.80
CA ALA A 96 -5.17 10.07 -26.03
C ALA A 96 -4.86 11.33 -26.87
N ARG A 97 -3.84 11.29 -27.74
CA ARG A 97 -3.58 12.38 -28.69
C ARG A 97 -4.67 12.49 -29.75
N ALA A 98 -5.06 11.38 -30.36
CA ALA A 98 -6.12 11.39 -31.38
C ALA A 98 -7.46 11.94 -30.85
N MET A 99 -7.80 11.67 -29.59
CA MET A 99 -8.97 12.23 -28.91
C MET A 99 -8.81 13.72 -28.59
N HIS A 100 -7.60 14.16 -28.25
CA HIS A 100 -7.30 15.57 -27.98
C HIS A 100 -7.34 16.42 -29.26
N ASP A 101 -6.81 15.89 -30.35
CA ASP A 101 -6.73 16.58 -31.65
C ASP A 101 -8.06 16.51 -32.43
N GLY A 102 -9.05 15.77 -31.92
CA GLY A 102 -10.39 15.65 -32.49
C GLY A 102 -10.53 14.63 -33.63
N GLU A 103 -9.50 13.80 -33.87
CA GLU A 103 -9.55 12.71 -34.84
C GLU A 103 -10.45 11.55 -34.38
N GLN A 104 -10.60 11.38 -33.05
CA GLN A 104 -11.46 10.37 -32.45
C GLN A 104 -12.46 10.95 -31.45
N PRO A 105 -13.63 10.29 -31.27
CA PRO A 105 -14.62 10.73 -30.30
C PRO A 105 -14.07 10.64 -28.87
N SER A 106 -14.35 11.67 -28.06
CA SER A 106 -13.97 11.69 -26.65
C SER A 106 -14.70 10.61 -25.86
N ARG A 107 -13.98 9.67 -25.28
CA ARG A 107 -14.48 8.61 -24.39
C ARG A 107 -13.55 8.38 -23.21
N SER A 108 -14.03 7.73 -22.15
CA SER A 108 -13.17 7.38 -21.01
C SER A 108 -12.27 6.20 -21.39
N ILE A 109 -10.96 6.43 -21.52
CA ILE A 109 -9.96 5.39 -21.77
C ILE A 109 -8.99 5.26 -20.61
N TYR A 110 -8.51 4.04 -20.35
CA TYR A 110 -7.37 3.79 -19.48
C TYR A 110 -6.46 2.76 -20.11
N GLY A 111 -5.16 2.86 -19.82
CA GLY A 111 -4.19 1.98 -20.45
C GLY A 111 -2.80 2.14 -19.87
N GLU A 112 -1.83 1.73 -20.67
CA GLU A 112 -0.43 1.70 -20.32
C GLU A 112 0.34 2.62 -21.28
N ALA A 113 1.28 3.38 -20.74
CA ALA A 113 2.17 4.24 -21.51
C ALA A 113 3.58 4.18 -20.93
N LYS A 114 4.59 4.34 -21.78
CA LYS A 114 5.97 4.48 -21.30
C LYS A 114 6.10 5.78 -20.49
N PRO A 115 7.02 5.84 -19.50
CA PRO A 115 7.19 7.04 -18.69
C PRO A 115 7.58 8.27 -19.51
N GLU A 116 8.29 8.10 -20.62
CA GLU A 116 8.65 9.18 -21.54
C GLU A 116 7.43 9.69 -22.32
N GLU A 117 6.62 8.77 -22.86
CA GLU A 117 5.38 9.11 -23.58
C GLU A 117 4.35 9.77 -22.65
N ALA A 118 4.19 9.27 -21.43
CA ALA A 118 3.29 9.85 -20.43
C ALA A 118 3.69 11.28 -20.05
N LYS A 119 4.99 11.60 -19.99
CA LYS A 119 5.47 12.96 -19.78
C LYS A 119 5.18 13.85 -20.98
N ALA A 120 5.47 13.37 -22.19
CA ALA A 120 5.18 14.10 -23.41
C ALA A 120 3.69 14.46 -23.50
N LEU A 121 2.77 13.55 -23.17
CA LEU A 121 1.32 13.84 -23.15
C LEU A 121 0.95 15.00 -22.20
N ILE A 122 1.59 15.09 -21.03
CA ILE A 122 1.33 16.16 -20.07
C ILE A 122 1.90 17.49 -20.59
N GLU A 123 3.09 17.46 -21.20
CA GLU A 123 3.72 18.62 -21.82
C GLU A 123 2.94 19.14 -23.04
N ASP A 124 2.39 18.22 -23.85
CA ASP A 124 1.52 18.48 -25.00
C ASP A 124 0.13 19.02 -24.58
N GLY A 125 -0.18 19.06 -23.27
CA GLY A 125 -1.45 19.55 -22.74
C GLY A 125 -2.60 18.55 -22.80
N VAL A 126 -2.32 17.28 -23.14
CA VAL A 126 -3.34 16.22 -23.17
C VAL A 126 -3.79 15.93 -21.72
N PRO A 127 -5.11 15.95 -21.42
CA PRO A 127 -5.63 15.79 -20.06
C PRO A 127 -5.54 14.34 -19.57
N VAL A 128 -4.33 13.87 -19.29
CA VAL A 128 -4.04 12.54 -18.75
C VAL A 128 -3.64 12.62 -17.29
N THR A 129 -3.97 11.58 -16.51
CA THR A 129 -3.58 11.49 -15.09
C THR A 129 -2.97 10.12 -14.81
N PRO A 130 -1.76 10.05 -14.22
CA PRO A 130 -1.16 8.77 -13.85
C PRO A 130 -1.96 8.12 -12.72
N LEU A 131 -2.34 6.86 -12.92
CA LEU A 131 -3.10 6.12 -11.92
C LEU A 131 -2.18 5.66 -10.78
N PRO A 132 -2.62 5.75 -9.50
CA PRO A 132 -1.83 5.37 -8.32
C PRO A 132 -1.77 3.85 -8.10
N PHE A 133 -1.71 3.09 -9.20
CA PHE A 133 -1.65 1.63 -9.19
C PHE A 133 -1.11 1.08 -10.50
N LEU A 134 -0.33 0.00 -10.40
CA LEU A 134 0.13 -0.71 -11.58
C LEU A 134 -1.00 -1.58 -12.15
N PRO A 135 -1.10 -1.70 -13.49
CA PRO A 135 -1.99 -2.66 -14.12
C PRO A 135 -1.65 -4.08 -13.63
N LYS A 136 -2.66 -4.94 -13.55
CA LYS A 136 -2.42 -6.36 -13.25
C LYS A 136 -1.62 -6.93 -14.41
N ARG A 137 -0.36 -7.30 -14.15
CA ARG A 137 0.48 -8.01 -15.10
C ARG A 137 -0.26 -9.28 -15.51
N GLN A 138 -0.77 -9.33 -16.75
CA GLN A 138 -1.32 -10.55 -17.32
C GLN A 138 -0.14 -11.47 -17.60
N THR A 139 0.16 -12.35 -16.65
CA THR A 139 1.14 -13.42 -16.83
C THR A 139 0.47 -14.47 -17.73
N ASN A 140 0.93 -14.60 -18.98
CA ASN A 140 0.72 -15.80 -19.79
C ASN A 140 1.49 -16.99 -19.21
#